data_AF-M4DM92-F1
#
_entry.id   AF-M4DM92-F1
#
_cell.length_a   1.000
_cell.length_b   1.000
_cell.length_c   1.000
_cell.angle_alpha   90.00
_cell.angle_beta   90.00
_cell.angle_gamma   90.00
#
_symmetry.space_group_name_H-M   'P 1'
#
loop_
_entity.id
_entity.type
_entity.pdbx_description
1 polymer ?
#
loop_
_entity_poly.entity_id
_entity_poly.type
_entity_poly.pdbx_seq_one_letter_code
_entity_poly.pdbx_strand_id
1 'polypeptide(L)'
;MATTTTEATKTSPTNGEDKQSQNLRHQEVGHKSLLQSDDLYQYILETSVYPREPESMKELREVTAKHPWNIMTTSADEGQFLNMLIKLVNAKNTMEIGVYTGYSLLATALALPEDGKILAMDVNRENYELGLPIIEKAGVAHKIDFREGPALPVLDQLVADEKNHGTYDFIFVDADKDNYINYHKRLIDLVKVGGVIGYDNTLWNGSVVAPPDAPMRKYVRYYRDFVLELNKALAADPRIEICMLPVGDGITICRRIS
;
A
#
# COMPACT_ATOMS: atom_id res chain seq x y z
N MET A 1 -21.67 37.88 56.03
CA MET A 1 -21.83 36.50 56.53
C MET A 1 -22.88 35.81 55.67
N ALA A 2 -22.55 34.61 55.20
CA ALA A 2 -23.39 33.56 54.59
C ALA A 2 -24.29 33.94 53.38
N THR A 3 -23.87 33.73 52.13
CA THR A 3 -23.97 32.49 51.31
C THR A 3 -25.35 31.84 51.28
N THR A 4 -26.04 31.99 50.14
CA THR A 4 -27.14 31.14 49.70
C THR A 4 -26.70 30.45 48.40
N THR A 5 -26.56 29.13 48.49
CA THR A 5 -26.21 28.18 47.42
C THR A 5 -27.40 27.97 46.49
N THR A 6 -27.18 28.09 45.19
CA THR A 6 -28.10 27.62 44.14
C THR A 6 -27.42 26.50 43.37
N GLU A 7 -27.99 25.30 43.45
CA GLU A 7 -27.64 24.15 42.63
C GLU A 7 -28.01 24.43 41.16
N ALA A 8 -27.03 24.31 40.27
CA ALA A 8 -27.25 24.27 38.83
C ALA A 8 -26.90 22.86 38.33
N THR A 9 -27.92 22.13 37.93
CA THR A 9 -27.88 20.85 37.24
C THR A 9 -27.15 21.00 35.90
N LYS A 10 -26.00 20.35 35.72
CA LYS A 10 -25.34 20.22 34.42
C LYS A 10 -25.87 18.98 33.71
N THR A 11 -26.64 19.20 32.67
CA THR A 11 -27.01 18.19 31.68
C THR A 11 -25.85 17.96 30.71
N SER A 12 -25.49 16.69 30.51
CA SER A 12 -24.47 16.24 29.55
C SER A 12 -24.95 16.42 28.10
N PRO A 13 -24.12 16.89 27.15
CA PRO A 13 -24.46 16.82 25.74
C PRO A 13 -24.18 15.41 25.19
N THR A 14 -25.13 14.95 24.38
CA THR A 14 -25.25 13.61 23.83
C THR A 14 -24.62 13.52 22.44
N ASN A 15 -23.99 12.36 22.19
CA ASN A 15 -23.56 11.73 20.94
C ASN A 15 -24.30 12.16 19.65
N GLY A 16 -23.93 13.31 19.08
CA GLY A 16 -24.50 13.81 17.81
C GLY A 16 -23.49 14.09 16.69
N GLU A 17 -22.22 14.37 17.02
CA GLU A 17 -21.28 14.96 16.06
C GLU A 17 -20.46 13.93 15.26
N ASP A 18 -20.28 12.70 15.78
CA ASP A 18 -19.42 11.69 15.13
C ASP A 18 -20.00 11.09 13.84
N LYS A 19 -21.33 11.15 13.63
CA LYS A 19 -21.96 10.61 12.41
C LYS A 19 -21.84 11.54 11.21
N GLN A 20 -21.64 12.84 11.43
CA GLN A 20 -21.67 13.83 10.34
C GLN A 20 -20.33 13.91 9.60
N SER A 21 -19.22 13.65 10.30
CA SER A 21 -17.87 13.57 9.72
C SER A 21 -17.68 12.37 8.77
N GLN A 22 -18.43 11.27 8.96
CA GLN A 22 -18.35 10.11 8.07
C GLN A 22 -19.05 10.33 6.72
N ASN A 23 -20.04 11.23 6.66
CA ASN A 23 -20.87 11.45 5.47
C ASN A 23 -20.23 12.32 4.38
N LEU A 24 -19.10 12.98 4.66
CA LEU A 24 -18.38 13.79 3.67
C LEU A 24 -17.42 12.96 2.78
N ARG A 25 -17.33 11.64 3.03
CA ARG A 25 -16.28 10.77 2.45
C ARG A 25 -16.50 10.33 0.98
N HIS A 26 -17.71 10.40 0.43
CA HIS A 26 -18.05 9.54 -0.74
C HIS A 26 -18.93 10.14 -1.85
N GLN A 27 -19.08 11.46 -1.97
CA GLN A 27 -20.04 11.98 -2.96
C GLN A 27 -19.63 11.83 -4.44
N GLU A 28 -18.38 11.45 -4.78
CA GLU A 28 -17.93 11.46 -6.19
C GLU A 28 -17.17 10.21 -6.68
N VAL A 29 -17.04 9.16 -5.86
CA VAL A 29 -16.68 7.81 -6.33
C VAL A 29 -17.52 6.83 -5.52
N GLY A 30 -18.47 6.16 -6.17
CA GLY A 30 -19.62 5.55 -5.49
C GLY A 30 -19.36 4.28 -4.67
N HIS A 31 -18.12 3.76 -4.62
CA HIS A 31 -17.81 2.47 -3.99
C HIS A 31 -16.44 2.47 -3.30
N LYS A 32 -16.31 1.73 -2.20
CA LYS A 32 -15.08 1.61 -1.39
C LYS A 32 -14.04 0.65 -1.96
N SER A 33 -14.39 -0.11 -2.99
CA SER A 33 -13.56 -1.19 -3.55
C SER A 33 -13.91 -1.45 -5.02
N LEU A 34 -13.15 -2.35 -5.66
CA LEU A 34 -13.40 -2.84 -7.01
C LEU A 34 -14.48 -3.93 -7.10
N LEU A 35 -15.07 -4.32 -5.96
CA LEU A 35 -16.13 -5.32 -5.92
C LEU A 35 -17.49 -4.71 -6.22
N GLN A 36 -18.44 -5.56 -6.59
CA GLN A 36 -19.79 -5.16 -7.00
C GLN A 36 -20.61 -4.43 -5.90
N SER A 37 -20.24 -4.54 -4.62
CA SER A 37 -20.89 -3.82 -3.54
C SER A 37 -19.96 -3.61 -2.34
N ASP A 38 -20.19 -2.52 -1.61
CA ASP A 38 -19.52 -2.24 -0.34
C ASP A 38 -19.81 -3.31 0.72
N ASP A 39 -21.02 -3.88 0.73
CA ASP A 39 -21.39 -4.94 1.67
C ASP A 39 -20.59 -6.22 1.43
N LEU A 40 -20.31 -6.57 0.17
CA LEU A 40 -19.48 -7.73 -0.15
C LEU A 40 -18.03 -7.52 0.29
N TYR A 41 -17.50 -6.32 0.05
CA TYR A 41 -16.16 -5.97 0.51
C TYR A 41 -16.08 -5.96 2.04
N GLN A 42 -17.05 -5.37 2.72
CA GLN A 42 -17.13 -5.35 4.18
C GLN A 42 -17.26 -6.77 4.75
N TYR A 43 -18.02 -7.66 4.11
CA TYR A 43 -18.11 -9.06 4.50
C TYR A 43 -16.74 -9.75 4.48
N ILE A 44 -15.93 -9.55 3.44
CA ILE A 44 -14.56 -10.09 3.37
C ILE A 44 -13.73 -9.57 4.55
N LEU A 45 -13.78 -8.26 4.79
CA LEU A 45 -13.00 -7.63 5.84
C LEU A 45 -13.37 -8.15 7.24
N GLU A 46 -14.66 -8.15 7.58
CA GLU A 46 -15.15 -8.58 8.88
C GLU A 46 -15.02 -10.09 9.11
N THR A 47 -15.15 -10.89 8.07
CA THR A 47 -15.15 -12.36 8.20
C THR A 47 -13.73 -12.94 8.13
N SER A 48 -12.88 -12.40 7.26
CA SER A 48 -11.61 -13.05 6.89
C SER A 48 -10.36 -12.19 7.11
N VAL A 49 -10.49 -10.87 7.22
CA VAL A 49 -9.33 -9.96 7.36
C VAL A 49 -9.14 -9.51 8.80
N TYR A 50 -10.03 -8.66 9.33
CA TYR A 50 -9.88 -8.05 10.65
C TYR A 50 -9.70 -9.06 11.79
N PRO A 51 -10.40 -10.22 11.84
CA PRO A 51 -10.17 -11.21 12.90
C PRO A 51 -8.76 -11.82 12.92
N ARG A 52 -7.97 -11.62 11.85
CA ARG A 52 -6.61 -12.15 11.67
C ARG A 52 -5.57 -11.04 11.46
N GLU A 53 -5.98 -9.78 11.49
CA GLU A 53 -5.07 -8.65 11.34
C GLU A 53 -4.18 -8.55 12.59
N PRO A 54 -2.85 -8.50 12.45
CA PRO A 54 -1.96 -8.25 13.59
C PRO A 54 -2.31 -6.92 14.28
N GLU A 55 -2.27 -6.90 15.61
CA GLU A 55 -2.61 -5.69 16.38
C GLU A 55 -1.77 -4.46 15.98
N SER A 56 -0.49 -4.66 15.63
CA SER A 56 0.36 -3.57 15.14
C SER A 56 -0.12 -3.00 13.80
N MET A 57 -0.63 -3.83 12.89
CA MET A 57 -1.22 -3.36 11.64
C MET A 57 -2.52 -2.59 11.90
N LYS A 58 -3.38 -3.11 12.79
CA LYS A 58 -4.60 -2.41 13.22
C LYS A 58 -4.27 -1.03 13.81
N GLU A 59 -3.29 -0.95 14.72
CA GLU A 59 -2.82 0.30 15.33
C GLU A 59 -2.31 1.28 14.27
N LEU A 60 -1.49 0.80 13.32
CA LEU A 60 -0.96 1.64 12.23
C LEU A 60 -2.06 2.15 11.31
N ARG A 61 -3.06 1.32 11.00
CA ARG A 61 -4.24 1.72 10.22
C ARG A 61 -5.04 2.81 10.91
N GLU A 62 -5.24 2.71 12.23
CA GLU A 62 -5.96 3.72 13.02
C GLU A 62 -5.20 5.06 13.13
N VAL A 63 -3.86 5.02 13.20
CA VAL A 63 -3.02 6.23 13.13
C VAL A 63 -3.10 6.86 11.74
N THR A 64 -2.91 6.05 10.70
CA THR A 64 -2.91 6.50 9.30
C THR A 64 -4.27 7.08 8.90
N ALA A 65 -5.38 6.54 9.40
CA ALA A 65 -6.73 7.03 9.13
C ALA A 65 -6.96 8.50 9.53
N LYS A 66 -6.14 9.05 10.43
CA LYS A 66 -6.19 10.45 10.88
C LYS A 66 -5.33 11.38 10.02
N HIS A 67 -4.46 10.83 9.18
CA HIS A 67 -3.57 11.61 8.32
C HIS A 67 -4.35 12.20 7.11
N PRO A 68 -4.05 13.42 6.63
CA PRO A 68 -4.76 14.04 5.51
C PRO A 68 -4.72 13.24 4.21
N TRP A 69 -3.66 12.44 4.01
CA TRP A 69 -3.49 11.58 2.83
C TRP A 69 -3.79 10.09 3.09
N ASN A 70 -4.65 9.80 4.07
CA ASN A 70 -5.02 8.43 4.45
C ASN A 70 -5.50 7.55 3.28
N ILE A 71 -6.05 8.14 2.22
CA ILE A 71 -6.50 7.42 1.02
C ILE A 71 -5.37 6.65 0.30
N MET A 72 -4.10 7.01 0.56
CA MET A 72 -2.94 6.34 -0.04
C MET A 72 -2.52 5.07 0.73
N THR A 73 -3.13 4.76 1.88
CA THR A 73 -2.75 3.54 2.61
C THR A 73 -3.21 2.30 1.85
N THR A 74 -2.34 1.31 1.77
CA THR A 74 -2.71 -0.05 1.35
C THR A 74 -3.88 -0.55 2.20
N SER A 75 -4.83 -1.21 1.54
CA SER A 75 -6.02 -1.79 2.17
C SER A 75 -5.68 -2.97 3.08
N ALA A 76 -6.57 -3.30 4.03
CA ALA A 76 -6.30 -4.37 4.99
C ALA A 76 -6.28 -5.77 4.35
N ASP A 77 -7.17 -6.01 3.39
CA ASP A 77 -7.21 -7.23 2.58
C ASP A 77 -5.97 -7.37 1.71
N GLU A 78 -5.47 -6.28 1.13
CA GLU A 78 -4.22 -6.31 0.38
C GLU A 78 -3.00 -6.53 1.29
N GLY A 79 -2.95 -5.89 2.45
CA GLY A 79 -1.93 -6.17 3.45
C GLY A 79 -1.92 -7.65 3.90
N GLN A 80 -3.11 -8.24 4.07
CA GLN A 80 -3.23 -9.68 4.34
C GLN A 80 -2.72 -10.53 3.17
N PHE A 81 -3.07 -10.16 1.94
CA PHE A 81 -2.60 -10.84 0.73
C PHE A 81 -1.08 -10.80 0.60
N LEU A 82 -0.46 -9.62 0.74
CA LEU A 82 1.00 -9.44 0.72
C LEU A 82 1.68 -10.27 1.81
N ASN A 83 1.15 -10.23 3.04
CA ASN A 83 1.68 -11.03 4.15
C ASN A 83 1.66 -12.54 3.85
N MET A 84 0.60 -13.04 3.22
CA MET A 84 0.50 -14.43 2.79
C MET A 84 1.45 -14.73 1.62
N LEU A 85 1.52 -13.86 0.63
CA LEU A 85 2.35 -14.04 -0.56
C LEU A 85 3.83 -14.15 -0.19
N ILE A 86 4.33 -13.26 0.66
CA ILE A 86 5.71 -13.28 1.17
C ILE A 86 6.06 -14.63 1.79
N LYS A 87 5.15 -15.20 2.59
CA LYS A 87 5.33 -16.53 3.21
C LYS A 87 5.33 -17.65 2.18
N LEU A 88 4.42 -17.61 1.21
CA LEU A 88 4.29 -18.64 0.18
C LEU A 88 5.52 -18.70 -0.73
N VAL A 89 6.11 -17.55 -1.06
CA VAL A 89 7.34 -17.48 -1.89
C VAL A 89 8.62 -17.62 -1.06
N ASN A 90 8.50 -17.75 0.26
CA ASN A 90 9.61 -17.83 1.21
C ASN A 90 10.64 -16.70 0.99
N ALA A 91 10.16 -15.47 0.81
CA ALA A 91 11.02 -14.31 0.58
C ALA A 91 11.83 -13.97 1.84
N LYS A 92 13.04 -13.45 1.63
CA LYS A 92 13.96 -13.04 2.69
C LYS A 92 14.58 -11.69 2.44
N ASN A 93 14.96 -11.37 1.20
CA ASN A 93 15.50 -10.08 0.81
C ASN A 93 14.53 -9.36 -0.12
N THR A 94 13.99 -8.24 0.31
CA THR A 94 12.88 -7.56 -0.39
C THR A 94 13.13 -6.08 -0.56
N MET A 95 12.33 -5.46 -1.42
CA MET A 95 12.35 -4.03 -1.69
C MET A 95 10.93 -3.48 -1.74
N GLU A 96 10.73 -2.27 -1.23
CA GLU A 96 9.47 -1.53 -1.31
C GLU A 96 9.74 -0.12 -1.85
N ILE A 97 9.02 0.28 -2.89
CA ILE A 97 9.07 1.62 -3.51
C ILE A 97 7.72 2.28 -3.27
N GLY A 98 7.73 3.36 -2.47
CA GLY A 98 6.54 3.97 -1.91
C GLY A 98 6.16 3.28 -0.60
N VAL A 99 6.42 3.97 0.50
CA VAL A 99 6.23 3.47 1.88
C VAL A 99 5.08 4.19 2.54
N TYR A 100 4.94 5.49 2.31
CA TYR A 100 4.01 6.37 3.00
C TYR A 100 4.11 6.17 4.53
N THR A 101 3.04 5.75 5.21
CA THR A 101 3.05 5.47 6.66
C THR A 101 3.44 4.02 7.00
N GLY A 102 3.64 3.16 6.00
CA GLY A 102 4.26 1.84 6.18
C GLY A 102 3.30 0.67 6.44
N TYR A 103 2.03 0.71 6.00
CA TYR A 103 1.11 -0.42 6.20
C TYR A 103 1.55 -1.68 5.42
N SER A 104 1.87 -1.54 4.13
CA SER A 104 2.52 -2.57 3.30
C SER A 104 3.87 -3.00 3.87
N LEU A 105 4.70 -2.03 4.26
CA LEU A 105 6.02 -2.26 4.84
C LEU A 105 5.94 -3.14 6.10
N LEU A 106 5.02 -2.82 7.01
CA LEU A 106 4.79 -3.57 8.24
C LEU A 106 4.22 -4.96 7.95
N ALA A 107 3.26 -5.08 7.02
CA ALA A 107 2.72 -6.36 6.59
C ALA A 107 3.82 -7.30 6.07
N THR A 108 4.76 -6.76 5.27
CA THR A 108 5.92 -7.47 4.74
C THR A 108 6.92 -7.82 5.84
N ALA A 109 7.31 -6.87 6.70
CA ALA A 109 8.28 -7.10 7.77
C ALA A 109 7.84 -8.18 8.77
N LEU A 110 6.54 -8.25 9.07
CA LEU A 110 5.94 -9.29 9.91
C LEU A 110 5.90 -10.67 9.23
N ALA A 111 5.89 -10.73 7.90
CA ALA A 111 5.86 -11.97 7.14
C ALA A 111 7.24 -12.58 6.91
N LEU A 112 8.27 -11.73 6.80
CA LEU A 112 9.65 -12.15 6.59
C LEU A 112 10.21 -12.93 7.78
N PRO A 113 11.19 -13.84 7.55
CA PRO A 113 11.95 -14.45 8.63
C PRO A 113 12.66 -13.38 9.49
N GLU A 114 13.15 -13.80 10.65
CA GLU A 114 13.78 -12.89 11.62
C GLU A 114 14.99 -12.13 11.04
N ASP A 115 15.74 -12.81 10.17
CA ASP A 115 16.91 -12.26 9.48
C ASP A 115 16.58 -11.75 8.06
N GLY A 116 15.29 -11.53 7.78
CA GLY A 116 14.82 -10.90 6.56
C GLY A 116 15.21 -9.42 6.48
N LYS A 117 15.26 -8.90 5.26
CA LYS A 117 15.65 -7.53 4.96
C LYS A 117 14.70 -6.87 3.97
N ILE A 118 14.45 -5.59 4.17
CA ILE A 118 13.65 -4.74 3.30
C ILE A 118 14.45 -3.47 3.01
N LEU A 119 14.73 -3.22 1.73
CA LEU A 119 15.12 -1.89 1.28
C LEU A 119 13.85 -1.09 1.00
N ALA A 120 13.54 -0.11 1.83
CA ALA A 120 12.34 0.70 1.72
C ALA A 120 12.71 2.10 1.19
N MET A 121 11.99 2.60 0.19
CA MET A 121 12.28 3.89 -0.45
C MET A 121 11.03 4.76 -0.51
N ASP A 122 11.14 6.01 -0.04
CA ASP A 122 10.08 7.00 -0.18
C ASP A 122 10.68 8.41 -0.23
N VAL A 123 10.01 9.33 -0.91
CA VAL A 123 10.41 10.74 -0.98
C VAL A 123 10.08 11.51 0.31
N ASN A 124 9.18 10.98 1.15
CA ASN A 124 8.69 11.66 2.34
C ASN A 124 9.00 10.84 3.61
N ARG A 125 10.06 11.24 4.31
CA ARG A 125 10.46 10.64 5.60
C ARG A 125 9.45 10.89 6.72
N GLU A 126 8.83 12.07 6.77
CA GLU A 126 7.91 12.46 7.85
C GLU A 126 6.72 11.49 7.94
N ASN A 127 6.19 11.06 6.80
CA ASN A 127 5.11 10.07 6.76
C ASN A 127 5.57 8.69 7.28
N TYR A 128 6.77 8.25 6.92
CA TYR A 128 7.32 6.99 7.41
C TYR A 128 7.52 7.02 8.92
N GLU A 129 8.06 8.13 9.44
CA GLU A 129 8.30 8.33 10.87
C GLU A 129 7.01 8.40 11.69
N LEU A 130 5.85 8.69 11.07
CA LEU A 130 4.54 8.56 11.72
C LEU A 130 4.22 7.10 12.08
N GLY A 131 4.56 6.14 11.22
CA GLY A 131 4.30 4.72 11.43
C GLY A 131 5.42 3.98 12.15
N LEU A 132 6.65 4.49 12.08
CA LEU A 132 7.85 3.86 12.64
C LEU A 132 7.71 3.42 14.12
N PRO A 133 7.14 4.19 15.05
CA PRO A 133 7.00 3.75 16.44
C PRO A 133 6.21 2.45 16.59
N ILE A 134 5.25 2.19 15.69
CA ILE A 134 4.42 0.99 15.70
C ILE A 134 5.21 -0.20 15.11
N ILE A 135 6.03 0.06 14.09
CA ILE A 135 6.95 -0.93 13.51
C ILE A 135 8.03 -1.34 14.53
N GLU A 136 8.57 -0.39 15.29
CA GLU A 136 9.52 -0.64 16.38
C GLU A 136 8.86 -1.45 17.51
N LYS A 137 7.66 -1.05 17.93
CA LYS A 137 6.86 -1.78 18.94
C LYS A 137 6.54 -3.21 18.50
N ALA A 138 6.34 -3.44 17.20
CA ALA A 138 6.14 -4.77 16.63
C ALA A 138 7.42 -5.62 16.59
N GLY A 139 8.59 -5.04 16.89
CA GLY A 139 9.86 -5.76 16.97
C GLY A 139 10.43 -6.17 15.62
N VAL A 140 10.06 -5.48 14.52
CA VAL A 140 10.52 -5.83 13.16
C VAL A 140 11.24 -4.69 12.45
N ALA A 141 11.41 -3.54 13.10
CA ALA A 141 12.09 -2.38 12.53
C ALA A 141 13.54 -2.66 12.10
N HIS A 142 14.22 -3.60 12.76
CA HIS A 142 15.60 -3.99 12.42
C HIS A 142 15.74 -4.63 11.03
N LYS A 143 14.64 -5.06 10.41
CA LYS A 143 14.63 -5.61 9.05
C LYS A 143 14.67 -4.51 7.97
N ILE A 144 14.40 -3.25 8.34
CA ILE A 144 14.11 -2.18 7.38
C ILE A 144 15.32 -1.25 7.24
N ASP A 145 15.79 -1.09 6.01
CA ASP A 145 16.72 -0.07 5.58
C ASP A 145 15.95 0.99 4.78
N PHE A 146 15.55 2.07 5.44
CA PHE A 146 14.78 3.14 4.83
C PHE A 146 15.69 4.19 4.18
N ARG A 147 15.44 4.49 2.91
CA ARG A 147 16.13 5.52 2.12
C ARG A 147 15.15 6.60 1.71
N GLU A 148 15.45 7.82 2.15
CA GLU A 148 14.68 8.99 1.74
C GLU A 148 15.16 9.48 0.36
N GLY A 149 14.19 9.79 -0.50
CA GLY A 149 14.42 10.41 -1.80
C GLY A 149 13.81 9.63 -2.97
N PRO A 150 13.99 10.12 -4.20
CA PRO A 150 13.49 9.44 -5.40
C PRO A 150 14.10 8.04 -5.55
N ALA A 151 13.29 7.05 -5.93
CA ALA A 151 13.74 5.67 -6.05
C ALA A 151 14.65 5.44 -7.27
N LEU A 152 14.41 6.11 -8.41
CA LEU A 152 15.17 5.90 -9.65
C LEU A 152 16.69 6.01 -9.48
N PRO A 153 17.25 7.07 -8.86
CA PRO A 153 18.69 7.15 -8.60
C PRO A 153 19.25 6.00 -7.75
N VAL A 154 18.48 5.51 -6.77
CA VAL A 154 18.89 4.36 -5.94
C VAL A 154 18.91 3.09 -6.77
N LEU A 155 17.88 2.87 -7.60
CA LEU A 155 17.83 1.73 -8.52
C LEU A 155 18.97 1.76 -9.54
N ASP A 156 19.30 2.93 -10.10
CA ASP A 156 20.42 3.09 -11.03
C ASP A 156 21.76 2.73 -10.37
N GLN A 157 21.97 3.12 -9.10
CA GLN A 157 23.15 2.73 -8.33
C GLN A 157 23.21 1.23 -8.06
N LEU A 158 22.07 0.61 -7.72
CA LEU A 158 22.00 -0.83 -7.47
C LEU A 158 22.31 -1.63 -8.75
N VAL A 159 21.73 -1.24 -9.90
CA VAL A 159 21.98 -1.90 -11.19
C VAL A 159 23.43 -1.74 -11.65
N ALA A 160 24.10 -0.63 -11.30
CA ALA A 160 25.50 -0.40 -11.67
C ALA A 160 26.49 -1.38 -11.00
N ASP A 161 26.14 -1.99 -9.86
CA ASP A 161 26.92 -3.04 -9.22
C ASP A 161 26.29 -4.42 -9.48
N GLU A 162 26.94 -5.22 -10.33
CA GLU A 162 26.48 -6.56 -10.73
C GLU A 162 26.21 -7.49 -9.54
N LYS A 163 26.80 -7.24 -8.37
CA LYS A 163 26.54 -8.03 -7.16
C LYS A 163 25.10 -7.91 -6.67
N ASN A 164 24.37 -6.86 -7.04
CA ASN A 164 22.97 -6.67 -6.67
C ASN A 164 22.00 -7.35 -7.65
N HIS A 165 22.48 -7.82 -8.80
CA HIS A 165 21.62 -8.44 -9.81
C HIS A 165 21.08 -9.77 -9.28
N GLY A 166 19.77 -9.97 -9.44
CA GLY A 166 19.09 -11.18 -9.00
C GLY A 166 19.19 -11.44 -7.49
N THR A 167 19.30 -10.41 -6.66
CA THR A 167 19.43 -10.57 -5.19
C THR A 167 18.13 -10.40 -4.43
N TYR A 168 17.10 -9.80 -5.04
CA TYR A 168 15.81 -9.59 -4.40
C TYR A 168 14.84 -10.73 -4.70
N ASP A 169 14.18 -11.23 -3.67
CA ASP A 169 13.18 -12.29 -3.76
C ASP A 169 11.80 -11.73 -4.15
N PHE A 170 11.47 -10.56 -3.59
CA PHE A 170 10.20 -9.88 -3.77
C PHE A 170 10.39 -8.36 -3.81
N ILE A 171 9.67 -7.67 -4.69
CA ILE A 171 9.69 -6.21 -4.80
C ILE A 171 8.25 -5.70 -4.90
N PHE A 172 7.86 -4.75 -4.04
CA PHE A 172 6.56 -4.07 -4.11
C PHE A 172 6.72 -2.65 -4.62
N VAL A 173 5.89 -2.25 -5.57
CA VAL A 173 5.93 -0.94 -6.23
C VAL A 173 4.56 -0.26 -6.07
N ASP A 174 4.49 0.66 -5.13
CA ASP A 174 3.32 1.51 -4.85
C ASP A 174 3.70 3.00 -4.75
N ALA A 175 4.07 3.58 -5.88
CA ALA A 175 4.56 4.96 -5.94
C ALA A 175 3.95 5.75 -7.11
N ASP A 176 4.76 6.59 -7.74
CA ASP A 176 4.43 7.43 -8.89
C ASP A 176 4.27 6.60 -10.18
N LYS A 177 3.02 6.51 -10.66
CA LYS A 177 2.61 5.56 -11.71
C LYS A 177 3.27 5.85 -13.07
N ASP A 178 3.63 7.10 -13.33
CA ASP A 178 4.37 7.54 -14.52
C ASP A 178 5.81 7.01 -14.58
N ASN A 179 6.36 6.52 -13.46
CA ASN A 179 7.68 5.87 -13.44
C ASN A 179 7.66 4.34 -13.39
N TYR A 180 6.50 3.67 -13.35
CA TYR A 180 6.46 2.21 -13.18
C TYR A 180 7.21 1.44 -14.28
N ILE A 181 7.10 1.88 -15.53
CA ILE A 181 7.85 1.30 -16.65
C ILE A 181 9.36 1.56 -16.48
N ASN A 182 9.75 2.73 -15.96
CA ASN A 182 11.15 3.06 -15.72
C ASN A 182 11.73 2.24 -14.57
N TYR A 183 10.94 2.00 -13.51
CA TYR A 183 11.26 1.06 -12.44
C TYR A 183 11.41 -0.35 -12.99
N HIS A 184 10.43 -0.85 -13.76
CA HIS A 184 10.44 -2.21 -14.31
C HIS A 184 11.74 -2.53 -15.08
N LYS A 185 12.25 -1.57 -15.86
CA LYS A 185 13.53 -1.70 -16.58
C LYS A 185 14.73 -2.01 -15.67
N ARG A 186 14.76 -1.53 -14.42
CA ARG A 186 15.81 -1.85 -13.44
C ARG A 186 15.45 -3.07 -12.61
N LEU A 187 14.21 -3.12 -12.14
CA LEU A 187 13.74 -4.14 -11.19
C LEU A 187 13.88 -5.55 -11.75
N ILE A 188 13.71 -5.73 -13.07
CA ILE A 188 13.89 -7.02 -13.72
C ILE A 188 15.31 -7.59 -13.57
N ASP A 189 16.34 -6.74 -13.54
CA ASP A 189 17.73 -7.17 -13.34
C ASP A 189 18.03 -7.42 -11.86
N LEU A 190 17.38 -6.67 -10.96
CA LEU A 190 17.57 -6.77 -9.50
C LEU A 190 16.82 -7.94 -8.86
N VAL A 191 15.63 -8.29 -9.36
CA VAL A 191 14.84 -9.43 -8.88
C VAL A 191 15.43 -10.74 -9.41
N LYS A 192 15.54 -11.78 -8.58
CA LYS A 192 16.05 -13.09 -9.01
C LYS A 192 15.13 -13.75 -10.03
N VAL A 193 15.66 -14.67 -10.84
CA VAL A 193 14.81 -15.58 -11.63
C VAL A 193 13.93 -16.39 -10.67
N GLY A 194 12.63 -16.44 -10.93
CA GLY A 194 11.62 -16.99 -10.04
C GLY A 194 11.17 -16.05 -8.92
N GLY A 195 11.83 -14.90 -8.74
CA GLY A 195 11.40 -13.83 -7.85
C GLY A 195 10.19 -13.07 -8.40
N VAL A 196 9.59 -12.26 -7.54
CA VAL A 196 8.28 -11.64 -7.79
C VAL A 196 8.36 -10.11 -7.67
N ILE A 197 7.71 -9.41 -8.58
CA ILE A 197 7.44 -7.96 -8.48
C ILE A 197 5.93 -7.76 -8.42
N GLY A 198 5.43 -7.01 -7.43
CA GLY A 198 4.05 -6.59 -7.34
C GLY A 198 3.91 -5.11 -7.69
N TYR A 199 3.11 -4.79 -8.70
CA TYR A 199 2.75 -3.41 -9.06
C TYR A 199 1.35 -3.09 -8.55
N ASP A 200 1.22 -2.08 -7.69
CA ASP A 200 -0.06 -1.69 -7.10
C ASP A 200 -0.83 -0.65 -7.94
N ASN A 201 -2.14 -0.60 -7.69
CA ASN A 201 -3.18 0.24 -8.30
C ASN A 201 -3.27 0.09 -9.82
N THR A 202 -3.02 -1.10 -10.33
CA THR A 202 -3.04 -1.43 -11.77
C THR A 202 -4.45 -1.48 -12.37
N LEU A 203 -5.51 -1.47 -11.55
CA LEU A 203 -6.89 -1.25 -12.02
C LEU A 203 -7.34 0.20 -11.87
N TRP A 204 -6.57 1.03 -11.14
CA TRP A 204 -6.65 2.48 -11.06
C TRP A 204 -8.07 3.02 -10.89
N ASN A 205 -8.71 2.60 -9.80
CA ASN A 205 -10.08 2.92 -9.41
C ASN A 205 -11.12 2.54 -10.49
N GLY A 206 -10.83 1.49 -11.26
CA GLY A 206 -11.62 1.05 -12.41
C GLY A 206 -11.58 2.01 -13.61
N SER A 207 -10.84 3.12 -13.53
CA SER A 207 -10.83 4.15 -14.57
C SER A 207 -10.26 3.65 -15.90
N VAL A 208 -9.50 2.55 -15.89
CA VAL A 208 -8.95 1.87 -17.07
C VAL A 208 -10.02 1.46 -18.09
N VAL A 209 -11.26 1.24 -17.66
CA VAL A 209 -12.40 0.91 -18.54
C VAL A 209 -13.47 2.00 -18.61
N ALA A 210 -13.29 3.10 -17.88
CA ALA A 210 -14.25 4.19 -17.89
C ALA A 210 -14.29 4.90 -19.26
N PRO A 211 -15.48 5.35 -19.71
CA PRO A 211 -15.64 5.98 -21.01
C PRO A 211 -14.88 7.32 -21.09
N PRO A 212 -14.51 7.79 -22.30
CA PRO A 212 -13.65 8.96 -22.47
C PRO A 212 -14.17 10.24 -21.80
N ASP A 213 -15.49 10.39 -21.73
CA ASP A 213 -16.22 11.53 -21.20
C ASP A 213 -16.64 11.38 -19.73
N ALA A 214 -16.33 10.24 -19.08
CA ALA A 214 -16.65 10.06 -17.66
C ALA A 214 -15.98 11.13 -16.79
N PRO A 215 -16.69 11.71 -15.81
CA PRO A 215 -16.09 12.62 -14.84
C PRO A 215 -15.08 11.85 -13.98
N MET A 216 -13.90 12.43 -13.78
CA MET A 216 -12.81 11.83 -12.99
C MET A 216 -12.04 12.93 -12.27
N ARG A 217 -11.52 12.60 -11.08
CA ARG A 217 -10.57 13.47 -10.38
C ARG A 217 -9.32 13.69 -11.22
N LYS A 218 -8.71 14.87 -11.12
CA LYS A 218 -7.55 15.27 -11.94
C LYS A 218 -6.39 14.28 -11.88
N TYR A 219 -6.01 13.83 -10.68
CA TYR A 219 -4.91 12.87 -10.52
C TYR A 219 -5.24 11.49 -11.12
N VAL A 220 -6.48 11.02 -10.98
CA VAL A 220 -6.92 9.75 -11.60
C VAL A 220 -6.78 9.85 -13.11
N ARG A 221 -7.28 10.94 -13.72
CA ARG A 221 -7.15 11.17 -15.15
C ARG A 221 -5.70 11.27 -15.61
N TYR A 222 -4.84 11.96 -14.84
CA TYR A 222 -3.43 12.14 -15.17
C TYR A 222 -2.68 10.80 -15.23
N TYR A 223 -2.83 9.94 -14.21
CA TYR A 223 -2.10 8.68 -14.13
C TYR A 223 -2.72 7.53 -14.93
N ARG A 224 -4.01 7.63 -15.32
CA ARG A 224 -4.73 6.58 -16.06
C ARG A 224 -3.99 6.10 -17.30
N ASP A 225 -3.46 7.02 -18.10
CA ASP A 225 -2.80 6.66 -19.36
C ASP A 225 -1.47 5.92 -19.12
N PHE A 226 -0.73 6.28 -18.06
CA PHE A 226 0.47 5.56 -17.64
C PHE A 226 0.15 4.15 -17.13
N VAL A 227 -0.95 3.97 -16.38
CA VAL A 227 -1.40 2.64 -15.94
C VAL A 227 -1.82 1.78 -17.13
N LEU A 228 -2.54 2.35 -18.11
CA LEU A 228 -2.91 1.65 -19.35
C LEU A 228 -1.68 1.22 -20.15
N GLU A 229 -0.67 2.07 -20.24
CA GLU A 229 0.60 1.77 -20.91
C GLU A 229 1.36 0.65 -20.18
N LEU A 230 1.50 0.79 -18.86
CA LEU A 230 2.14 -0.22 -18.01
C LEU A 230 1.49 -1.58 -18.18
N ASN A 231 0.17 -1.68 -18.04
CA ASN A 231 -0.54 -2.95 -18.10
C ASN A 231 -0.32 -3.66 -19.44
N LYS A 232 -0.29 -2.91 -20.54
CA LYS A 232 0.04 -3.46 -21.87
C LYS A 232 1.50 -3.89 -21.97
N ALA A 233 2.41 -3.10 -21.44
CA ALA A 233 3.84 -3.42 -21.45
C ALA A 233 4.13 -4.71 -20.66
N LEU A 234 3.58 -4.84 -19.44
CA LEU A 234 3.72 -6.04 -18.62
C LEU A 234 3.11 -7.27 -19.30
N ALA A 235 1.95 -7.14 -19.92
CA ALA A 235 1.30 -8.25 -20.64
C ALA A 235 2.08 -8.72 -21.88
N ALA A 236 2.93 -7.86 -22.45
CA ALA A 236 3.74 -8.17 -23.62
C ALA A 236 5.19 -8.53 -23.30
N ASP A 237 5.62 -8.43 -22.03
CA ASP A 237 7.02 -8.66 -21.65
C ASP A 237 7.32 -10.16 -21.55
N PRO A 238 8.21 -10.71 -22.40
CA PRO A 238 8.49 -12.15 -22.42
C PRO A 238 9.34 -12.63 -21.23
N ARG A 239 9.84 -11.72 -20.38
CA ARG A 239 10.73 -12.05 -19.26
C ARG A 239 9.95 -12.39 -17.98
N ILE A 240 8.64 -12.23 -17.99
CA ILE A 240 7.77 -12.40 -16.82
C ILE A 240 6.52 -13.21 -17.13
N GLU A 241 6.01 -13.93 -16.13
CA GLU A 241 4.63 -14.38 -16.06
C GLU A 241 3.83 -13.39 -15.23
N ILE A 242 2.58 -13.08 -15.63
CA ILE A 242 1.75 -12.10 -14.93
C ILE A 242 0.42 -12.66 -14.43
N CYS A 243 -0.05 -12.11 -13.31
CA CYS A 243 -1.41 -12.29 -12.81
C CYS A 243 -1.92 -10.95 -12.24
N MET A 244 -2.97 -10.39 -12.84
CA MET A 244 -3.61 -9.17 -12.36
C MET A 244 -4.81 -9.54 -11.47
N LEU A 245 -4.77 -9.13 -10.21
CA LEU A 245 -5.74 -9.50 -9.18
C LEU A 245 -6.57 -8.28 -8.76
N PRO A 246 -7.89 -8.40 -8.62
CA PRO A 246 -8.77 -7.31 -8.14
C PRO A 246 -8.79 -7.23 -6.60
N VAL A 247 -7.61 -7.25 -5.97
CA VAL A 247 -7.41 -6.98 -4.54
C VAL A 247 -6.97 -5.52 -4.40
N GLY A 248 -7.44 -4.81 -3.37
CA GLY A 248 -7.18 -3.38 -3.23
C GLY A 248 -7.65 -2.57 -4.45
N ASP A 249 -6.76 -1.76 -5.02
CA ASP A 249 -6.99 -1.04 -6.29
C ASP A 249 -6.40 -1.76 -7.52
N GLY A 250 -6.18 -3.06 -7.38
CA GLY A 250 -5.63 -3.94 -8.39
C GLY A 250 -4.13 -4.10 -8.28
N ILE A 251 -3.66 -5.31 -8.01
CA ILE A 251 -2.24 -5.65 -7.98
C ILE A 251 -1.87 -6.56 -9.14
N THR A 252 -0.83 -6.22 -9.90
CA THR A 252 -0.27 -7.11 -10.93
C THR A 252 0.99 -7.77 -10.39
N ILE A 253 0.90 -9.09 -10.19
CA ILE A 253 2.01 -9.95 -9.79
C ILE A 253 2.78 -10.38 -11.03
N CYS A 254 4.08 -10.11 -11.05
CA CYS A 254 5.01 -10.43 -12.12
C CYS A 254 6.09 -11.39 -11.59
N ARG A 255 6.10 -12.64 -12.05
CA ARG A 255 7.17 -13.60 -11.72
C ARG A 255 8.23 -13.60 -12.81
N ARG A 256 9.48 -13.28 -12.50
CA ARG A 256 10.58 -13.32 -13.47
C ARG A 256 10.88 -14.76 -13.92
N ILE A 257 11.04 -14.98 -15.21
CA ILE A 257 11.34 -16.31 -15.80
C ILE A 257 12.67 -16.39 -16.56
N SER A 258 13.30 -15.25 -16.86
CA SER A 258 14.61 -15.15 -17.52
C SER A 258 15.38 -13.93 -17.03
#